data_AF-A0A3D5LAU9-F1
#
_entry.id   AF-A0A3D5LAU9-F1
#
_cell.length_a   1.000
_cell.length_b   1.000
_cell.length_c   1.000
_cell.angle_alpha   90.00
_cell.angle_beta   90.00
_cell.angle_gamma   90.00
#
_symmetry.space_group_name_H-M   'P 1'
#
loop_
_entity.id
_entity.type
_entity.pdbx_description
1 polymer ?
#
loop_
_entity_poly.entity_id
_entity_poly.type
_entity_poly.pdbx_seq_one_letter_code
_entity_poly.pdbx_strand_id
1 'polypeptide(L)'
;GWSTDFEIEKDGSFKGSYHDSDMGDTGENYENGTRYICGFSGNFTGLTKINDYTYEMKMENLTYEETPGKEEIADGVKYIYTDVYGLEGTDTFKVYLPGAPVSDLSEEEYFWVRTANENGAEGAQDTLTIPVIVNEKMEYGIYSYKRMTPYEEAQSTLNTYQASYDAAEEELKKATLQSRMDDYAMQMYDISDSCLNEIWNLVKYNTSEEKFNEILTEQRKWIADKEAAGNEILDQNDGSSAQMDSSLKMAELTMERCEELADYLK
;
A
#
# COMPACT_ATOMS: atom_id res chain seq x y z
N GLY A 1 -5.85 -1.65 -11.19
CA GLY A 1 -4.66 -2.42 -10.79
C GLY A 1 -5.12 -3.71 -10.15
N TRP A 2 -4.27 -4.71 -10.09
CA TRP A 2 -4.60 -6.01 -9.52
C TRP A 2 -3.43 -6.53 -8.67
N SER A 3 -3.75 -7.33 -7.65
CA SER A 3 -2.75 -8.10 -6.90
C SER A 3 -3.40 -9.25 -6.15
N THR A 4 -2.60 -10.30 -5.90
CA THR A 4 -2.86 -11.30 -4.86
C THR A 4 -1.75 -11.18 -3.82
N ASP A 5 -2.13 -10.92 -2.57
CA ASP A 5 -1.21 -10.79 -1.45
C ASP A 5 -1.66 -11.70 -0.31
N PHE A 6 -0.72 -12.42 0.29
CA PHE A 6 -0.98 -13.26 1.46
C PHE A 6 0.26 -13.41 2.32
N GLU A 7 0.02 -13.64 3.61
CA GLU A 7 1.05 -13.90 4.61
C GLU A 7 1.00 -15.37 5.03
N ILE A 8 2.17 -16.02 5.08
CA ILE A 8 2.32 -17.41 5.52
C ILE A 8 2.99 -17.42 6.90
N GLU A 9 2.31 -18.01 7.86
CA GLU A 9 2.78 -18.18 9.23
C GLU A 9 3.77 -19.34 9.36
N LYS A 10 4.48 -19.37 10.49
CA LYS A 10 5.48 -20.44 10.77
C LYS A 10 4.89 -21.85 10.79
N ASP A 11 3.61 -21.99 11.09
CA ASP A 11 2.91 -23.27 11.09
C ASP A 11 2.32 -23.64 9.71
N GLY A 12 2.52 -22.79 8.70
CA GLY A 12 2.03 -22.98 7.35
C GLY A 12 0.62 -22.41 7.12
N SER A 13 -0.08 -21.93 8.15
CA SER A 13 -1.35 -21.23 7.95
C SER A 13 -1.14 -19.93 7.15
N PHE A 14 -2.10 -19.55 6.33
CA PHE A 14 -2.01 -18.31 5.56
C PHE A 14 -3.36 -17.60 5.45
N LYS A 15 -3.29 -16.28 5.29
CA LYS A 15 -4.43 -15.41 4.99
C LYS A 15 -4.03 -14.38 3.95
N GLY A 16 -4.96 -14.04 3.08
CA GLY A 16 -4.70 -13.10 2.01
C GLY A 16 -5.95 -12.56 1.34
N SER A 17 -5.70 -11.73 0.35
CA SER A 17 -6.71 -11.14 -0.48
C SER A 17 -6.24 -11.01 -1.93
N TYR A 18 -7.18 -11.14 -2.85
CA TYR A 18 -7.01 -10.80 -4.25
C TYR A 18 -7.93 -9.64 -4.60
N HIS A 19 -7.45 -8.75 -5.46
CA HIS A 19 -8.31 -7.79 -6.15
C HIS A 19 -7.85 -7.57 -7.59
N ASP A 20 -8.80 -7.29 -8.48
CA ASP A 20 -8.58 -6.70 -9.79
C ASP A 20 -9.64 -5.63 -10.04
N SER A 21 -9.19 -4.45 -10.44
CA SER A 21 -10.03 -3.26 -10.65
C SER A 21 -10.12 -2.95 -12.14
N ASP A 22 -11.24 -3.35 -12.75
CA ASP A 22 -11.63 -2.98 -14.11
C ASP A 22 -12.59 -1.78 -14.05
N MET A 23 -12.00 -0.60 -13.85
CA MET A 23 -12.75 0.65 -13.74
C MET A 23 -13.42 1.09 -15.07
N GLY A 24 -13.14 0.39 -16.18
CA GLY A 24 -13.73 0.65 -17.49
C GLY A 24 -15.02 -0.15 -17.73
N ASP A 25 -15.16 -1.31 -17.09
CA ASP A 25 -16.36 -2.12 -17.15
C ASP A 25 -17.46 -1.52 -16.26
N THR A 26 -18.43 -0.86 -16.90
CA THR A 26 -19.47 -0.05 -16.23
C THR A 26 -20.86 -0.41 -16.74
N GLY A 27 -21.88 -0.14 -15.93
CA GLY A 27 -23.26 -0.37 -16.33
C GLY A 27 -24.28 0.28 -15.41
N GLU A 28 -25.54 -0.14 -15.54
CA GLU A 28 -26.65 0.47 -14.79
C GLU A 28 -26.47 0.23 -13.28
N ASN A 29 -26.36 1.32 -12.52
CA ASN A 29 -26.08 1.37 -11.07
C ASN A 29 -24.64 1.05 -10.66
N TYR A 30 -23.71 0.89 -11.60
CA TYR A 30 -22.28 0.75 -11.32
C TYR A 30 -21.41 1.58 -12.28
N GLU A 31 -21.66 2.90 -12.34
CA GLU A 31 -20.88 3.82 -13.17
C GLU A 31 -19.40 3.95 -12.78
N ASN A 32 -19.03 3.53 -11.57
CA ASN A 32 -17.66 3.62 -11.05
C ASN A 32 -16.82 2.35 -11.31
N GLY A 33 -17.34 1.40 -12.08
CA GLY A 33 -16.57 0.26 -12.59
C GLY A 33 -16.90 -1.09 -11.96
N THR A 34 -16.12 -2.11 -12.32
CA THR A 34 -16.19 -3.47 -11.78
C THR A 34 -14.92 -3.80 -10.99
N ARG A 35 -15.07 -4.50 -9.86
CA ARG A 35 -13.98 -5.06 -9.05
C ARG A 35 -14.17 -6.54 -8.85
N TYR A 36 -13.13 -7.31 -9.16
CA TYR A 36 -13.02 -8.72 -8.79
C TYR A 36 -12.28 -8.81 -7.48
N ILE A 37 -12.81 -9.53 -6.49
CA ILE A 37 -12.21 -9.61 -5.16
C ILE A 37 -12.34 -11.00 -4.55
N CYS A 38 -11.40 -11.37 -3.69
CA CYS A 38 -11.65 -12.43 -2.72
C CYS A 38 -10.78 -12.26 -1.47
N GLY A 39 -11.36 -12.46 -0.29
CA GLY A 39 -10.61 -12.73 0.94
C GLY A 39 -10.50 -14.24 1.13
N PHE A 40 -9.32 -14.76 1.45
CA PHE A 40 -9.08 -16.20 1.55
C PHE A 40 -8.13 -16.58 2.68
N SER A 41 -8.24 -17.83 3.12
CA SER A 41 -7.33 -18.42 4.10
C SER A 41 -7.12 -19.91 3.84
N GLY A 42 -5.99 -20.46 4.27
CA GLY A 42 -5.69 -21.88 4.09
C GLY A 42 -4.44 -22.30 4.86
N ASN A 43 -3.91 -23.47 4.53
CA ASN A 43 -2.69 -24.00 5.14
C ASN A 43 -1.80 -24.63 4.09
N PHE A 44 -0.50 -24.33 4.12
CA PHE A 44 0.52 -25.12 3.44
C PHE A 44 1.07 -26.17 4.40
N THR A 45 0.98 -27.44 4.01
CA THR A 45 1.41 -28.59 4.81
C THR A 45 2.34 -29.49 4.00
N GLY A 46 2.94 -30.49 4.65
CA GLY A 46 3.67 -31.55 3.97
C GLY A 46 4.95 -31.12 3.25
N LEU A 47 5.62 -30.05 3.72
CA LEU A 47 6.84 -29.53 3.11
C LEU A 47 7.92 -30.63 3.00
N THR A 48 8.23 -31.03 1.77
CA THR A 48 9.14 -32.13 1.44
C THR A 48 10.29 -31.60 0.60
N LYS A 49 11.53 -31.89 1.02
CA LYS A 49 12.74 -31.47 0.30
C LYS A 49 12.90 -32.29 -0.99
N ILE A 50 13.02 -31.61 -2.14
CA ILE A 50 13.37 -32.22 -3.43
C ILE A 50 14.88 -32.21 -3.61
N ASN A 51 15.50 -31.04 -3.45
CA ASN A 51 16.94 -30.82 -3.52
C ASN A 51 17.34 -29.68 -2.56
N ASP A 52 18.59 -29.20 -2.63
CA ASP A 52 19.09 -28.16 -1.70
C ASP A 52 18.37 -26.82 -1.78
N TYR A 53 17.76 -26.50 -2.93
CA TYR A 53 17.07 -25.24 -3.19
C TYR A 53 15.58 -25.38 -3.49
N THR A 54 15.05 -26.59 -3.58
CA THR A 54 13.65 -26.84 -3.98
C THR A 54 12.93 -27.75 -3.00
N TYR A 55 11.74 -27.34 -2.63
CA TYR A 55 10.80 -28.08 -1.79
C TYR A 55 9.45 -28.17 -2.49
N GLU A 56 8.64 -29.13 -2.07
CA GLU A 56 7.24 -29.27 -2.48
C GLU A 56 6.36 -29.20 -1.24
N MET A 57 5.21 -28.55 -1.35
CA MET A 57 4.21 -28.45 -0.28
C MET A 57 2.80 -28.62 -0.85
N LYS A 58 1.85 -28.89 0.04
CA LYS A 58 0.44 -29.02 -0.30
C LYS A 58 -0.40 -27.94 0.34
N MET A 59 -1.35 -27.39 -0.40
CA MET A 59 -2.37 -26.49 0.11
C MET A 59 -3.58 -27.29 0.58
N GLU A 60 -4.00 -27.05 1.82
CA GLU A 60 -5.15 -27.69 2.45
C GLU A 60 -6.05 -26.64 3.09
N ASN A 61 -7.34 -26.99 3.21
CA ASN A 61 -8.35 -26.17 3.90
C ASN A 61 -8.46 -24.73 3.35
N LEU A 62 -8.33 -24.54 2.04
CA LEU A 62 -8.60 -23.25 1.41
C LEU A 62 -10.08 -22.89 1.62
N THR A 63 -10.32 -21.71 2.19
CA THR A 63 -11.64 -21.13 2.42
C THR A 63 -11.67 -19.69 1.95
N TYR A 64 -12.88 -19.21 1.65
CA TYR A 64 -13.14 -17.84 1.22
C TYR A 64 -14.04 -17.13 2.22
N GLU A 65 -13.83 -15.83 2.42
CA GLU A 65 -14.69 -14.99 3.26
C GLU A 65 -16.09 -14.84 2.65
N GLU A 66 -16.16 -14.82 1.32
CA GLU A 66 -17.39 -14.72 0.54
C GLU A 66 -17.45 -15.81 -0.53
N THR A 67 -18.65 -16.14 -1.00
CA THR A 67 -18.83 -17.24 -1.96
C THR A 67 -18.37 -16.83 -3.36
N PRO A 68 -17.42 -17.54 -3.99
CA PRO A 68 -17.05 -17.27 -5.39
C PRO A 68 -18.26 -17.32 -6.32
N GLY A 69 -18.33 -16.37 -7.25
CA GLY A 69 -19.46 -16.13 -8.16
C GLY A 69 -20.58 -15.25 -7.59
N LYS A 70 -20.53 -14.87 -6.31
CA LYS A 70 -21.43 -13.84 -5.77
C LYS A 70 -21.13 -12.50 -6.43
N GLU A 71 -22.18 -11.73 -6.71
CA GLU A 71 -22.07 -10.36 -7.20
C GLU A 71 -22.86 -9.42 -6.27
N GLU A 72 -22.35 -8.21 -6.09
CA GLU A 72 -23.08 -7.13 -5.41
C GLU A 72 -22.74 -5.77 -6.02
N ILE A 73 -23.64 -4.80 -5.87
CA ILE A 73 -23.42 -3.43 -6.30
C ILE A 73 -23.50 -2.55 -5.04
N ALA A 74 -22.41 -1.83 -4.77
CA ALA A 74 -22.29 -0.90 -3.66
C ALA A 74 -21.45 0.31 -4.07
N ASP A 75 -21.84 1.51 -3.62
CA ASP A 75 -21.11 2.76 -3.87
C ASP A 75 -20.83 3.03 -5.37
N GLY A 76 -21.77 2.60 -6.24
CA GLY A 76 -21.65 2.74 -7.69
C GLY A 76 -20.59 1.82 -8.32
N VAL A 77 -20.11 0.79 -7.62
CA VAL A 77 -19.16 -0.22 -8.10
C VAL A 77 -19.82 -1.61 -8.08
N LYS A 78 -19.59 -2.41 -9.12
CA LYS A 78 -19.97 -3.83 -9.13
C LYS A 78 -18.82 -4.66 -8.56
N TYR A 79 -19.07 -5.38 -7.49
CA TYR A 79 -18.14 -6.34 -6.90
C TYR A 79 -18.49 -7.76 -7.34
N ILE A 80 -17.50 -8.49 -7.82
CA ILE A 80 -17.59 -9.89 -8.22
C ILE A 80 -16.62 -10.68 -7.34
N TYR A 81 -17.15 -11.58 -6.52
CA TYR A 81 -16.33 -12.43 -5.66
C TYR A 81 -15.77 -13.60 -6.48
N THR A 82 -14.47 -13.82 -6.47
CA THR A 82 -13.80 -14.84 -7.30
C THR A 82 -13.11 -15.92 -6.47
N ASP A 83 -12.60 -16.94 -7.15
CA ASP A 83 -11.53 -17.78 -6.59
C ASP A 83 -10.21 -16.98 -6.49
N VAL A 84 -9.22 -17.54 -5.79
CA VAL A 84 -7.91 -16.90 -5.57
C VAL A 84 -6.99 -17.06 -6.78
N TYR A 85 -6.71 -15.96 -7.48
CA TYR A 85 -5.75 -15.92 -8.58
C TYR A 85 -4.31 -16.16 -8.06
N GLY A 86 -3.61 -17.11 -8.66
CA GLY A 86 -2.27 -17.55 -8.26
C GLY A 86 -2.25 -18.91 -7.57
N LEU A 87 -3.30 -19.27 -6.84
CA LEU A 87 -3.40 -20.51 -6.06
C LEU A 87 -4.43 -21.50 -6.64
N GLU A 88 -5.07 -21.17 -7.76
CA GLU A 88 -6.08 -22.01 -8.38
C GLU A 88 -5.52 -23.21 -9.14
N GLY A 89 -6.38 -24.19 -9.41
CA GLY A 89 -6.09 -25.30 -10.31
C GLY A 89 -5.22 -26.43 -9.74
N THR A 90 -4.59 -26.24 -8.58
CA THR A 90 -3.74 -27.24 -7.92
C THR A 90 -3.83 -27.17 -6.40
N ASP A 91 -3.52 -28.28 -5.74
CA ASP A 91 -3.27 -28.35 -4.30
C ASP A 91 -1.78 -28.53 -3.98
N THR A 92 -0.91 -28.57 -4.98
CA THR A 92 0.52 -28.88 -4.84
C THR A 92 1.35 -27.76 -5.46
N PHE A 93 2.34 -27.29 -4.71
CA PHE A 93 3.17 -26.13 -5.05
C PHE A 93 4.65 -26.42 -4.80
N LYS A 94 5.52 -25.83 -5.61
CA LYS A 94 6.97 -25.84 -5.36
C LYS A 94 7.41 -24.57 -4.67
N VAL A 95 8.38 -24.70 -3.77
CA VAL A 95 9.07 -23.58 -3.14
C VAL A 95 10.52 -23.63 -3.57
N TYR A 96 10.96 -22.57 -4.24
CA TYR A 96 12.35 -22.36 -4.63
C TYR A 96 12.99 -21.36 -3.68
N LEU A 97 14.13 -21.73 -3.11
CA LEU A 97 14.94 -20.87 -2.24
C LEU A 97 15.96 -20.08 -3.05
N PRO A 98 16.47 -18.96 -2.51
CA PRO A 98 17.59 -18.25 -3.11
C PRO A 98 18.77 -19.18 -3.41
N GLY A 99 19.31 -19.06 -4.62
CA GLY A 99 20.36 -19.93 -5.17
C GLY A 99 19.87 -21.00 -6.14
N ALA A 100 18.56 -21.26 -6.23
CA ALA A 100 18.00 -22.10 -7.29
C ALA A 100 18.31 -21.49 -8.68
N PRO A 101 18.75 -22.28 -9.68
CA PRO A 101 18.88 -21.80 -11.06
C PRO A 101 17.57 -21.22 -11.58
N VAL A 102 17.61 -20.06 -12.25
CA VAL A 102 16.43 -19.50 -12.93
C VAL A 102 15.91 -20.46 -14.00
N SER A 103 16.80 -21.25 -14.61
CA SER A 103 16.43 -22.30 -15.57
C SER A 103 15.61 -23.45 -15.00
N ASP A 104 15.46 -23.54 -13.66
CA ASP A 104 14.60 -24.53 -13.02
C ASP A 104 13.11 -24.11 -13.00
N LEU A 105 12.83 -22.84 -13.37
CA LEU A 105 11.49 -22.32 -13.64
C LEU A 105 11.25 -22.29 -15.15
N SER A 106 10.00 -22.44 -15.56
CA SER A 106 9.59 -22.17 -16.94
C SER A 106 9.70 -20.66 -17.26
N GLU A 107 9.69 -20.30 -18.54
CA GLU A 107 9.70 -18.88 -18.95
C GLU A 107 8.48 -18.12 -18.40
N GLU A 108 7.30 -18.77 -18.38
CA GLU A 108 6.06 -18.20 -17.86
C GLU A 108 6.12 -18.06 -16.33
N GLU A 109 6.64 -19.04 -15.60
CA GLU A 109 6.81 -18.96 -14.15
C GLU A 109 7.79 -17.84 -13.75
N TYR A 110 8.91 -17.74 -14.47
CA TYR A 110 9.90 -16.70 -14.21
C TYR A 110 9.40 -15.29 -14.55
N PHE A 111 8.56 -15.16 -15.58
CA PHE A 111 7.98 -13.87 -15.99
C PHE A 111 7.34 -13.13 -14.81
N TRP A 112 6.61 -13.83 -13.95
CA TRP A 112 5.92 -13.27 -12.79
C TRP A 112 6.85 -12.74 -11.70
N VAL A 113 8.01 -13.37 -11.53
CA VAL A 113 8.93 -13.07 -10.41
C VAL A 113 10.17 -12.30 -10.82
N ARG A 114 10.41 -12.16 -12.13
CA ARG A 114 11.63 -11.56 -12.70
C ARG A 114 11.94 -10.19 -12.11
N THR A 115 10.97 -9.28 -12.06
CA THR A 115 11.19 -7.92 -11.56
C THR A 115 11.66 -7.90 -10.11
N ALA A 116 11.03 -8.72 -9.26
CA ALA A 116 11.42 -8.86 -7.87
C ALA A 116 12.77 -9.58 -7.72
N ASN A 117 13.04 -10.58 -8.55
CA ASN A 117 14.26 -11.35 -8.55
C ASN A 117 15.49 -10.52 -8.97
N GLU A 118 15.32 -9.66 -9.99
CA GLU A 118 16.38 -8.79 -10.49
C GLU A 118 16.64 -7.61 -9.55
N ASN A 119 15.60 -7.10 -8.88
CA ASN A 119 15.69 -6.03 -7.87
C ASN A 119 16.59 -4.85 -8.27
N GLY A 120 16.46 -4.39 -9.51
CA GLY A 120 17.24 -3.26 -10.05
C GLY A 120 18.68 -3.59 -10.47
N ALA A 121 19.06 -4.87 -10.51
CA ALA A 121 20.37 -5.29 -11.03
C ALA A 121 20.51 -5.02 -12.53
N GLU A 122 21.72 -4.64 -12.96
CA GLU A 122 22.07 -4.52 -14.38
C GLU A 122 22.28 -5.92 -14.99
N GLY A 123 21.20 -6.53 -15.46
CA GLY A 123 21.23 -7.79 -16.21
C GLY A 123 20.47 -8.93 -15.55
N ALA A 124 20.16 -9.95 -16.37
CA ALA A 124 19.46 -11.14 -15.93
C ALA A 124 20.29 -11.90 -14.88
N GLN A 125 19.61 -12.44 -13.87
CA GLN A 125 20.22 -13.28 -12.84
C GLN A 125 20.18 -14.75 -13.30
N ASP A 126 21.27 -15.50 -13.09
CA ASP A 126 21.31 -16.94 -13.38
C ASP A 126 20.64 -17.77 -12.27
N THR A 127 20.48 -17.20 -11.08
CA THR A 127 19.87 -17.85 -9.91
C THR A 127 18.85 -16.95 -9.25
N LEU A 128 17.86 -17.55 -8.59
CA LEU A 128 16.90 -16.82 -7.77
C LEU A 128 17.59 -16.14 -6.58
N THR A 129 17.24 -14.89 -6.32
CA THR A 129 17.74 -14.07 -5.20
C THR A 129 16.75 -14.01 -4.04
N ILE A 130 15.51 -14.43 -4.28
CA ILE A 130 14.39 -14.41 -3.35
C ILE A 130 13.68 -15.77 -3.32
N PRO A 131 13.00 -16.12 -2.22
CA PRO A 131 12.09 -17.25 -2.21
C PRO A 131 10.92 -17.03 -3.17
N VAL A 132 10.58 -18.08 -3.92
CA VAL A 132 9.48 -18.11 -4.89
C VAL A 132 8.62 -19.35 -4.64
N ILE A 133 7.30 -19.18 -4.63
CA ILE A 133 6.32 -20.26 -4.71
C ILE A 133 5.86 -20.37 -6.16
N VAL A 134 5.81 -21.59 -6.69
CA VAL A 134 5.39 -21.86 -8.07
C VAL A 134 4.13 -22.72 -8.07
N ASN A 135 3.12 -22.24 -8.81
CA ASN A 135 1.97 -23.01 -9.23
C ASN A 135 2.24 -23.55 -10.64
N GLU A 136 2.88 -24.72 -10.73
CA GLU A 136 3.28 -25.31 -12.02
C GLU A 136 2.07 -25.61 -12.91
N LYS A 137 0.89 -25.84 -12.33
CA LYS A 137 -0.31 -26.17 -13.08
C LYS A 137 -0.81 -24.99 -13.93
N MET A 138 -0.64 -23.79 -13.40
CA MET A 138 -1.06 -22.54 -14.02
C MET A 138 0.11 -21.71 -14.57
N GLU A 139 1.34 -22.19 -14.38
CA GLU A 139 2.59 -21.52 -14.76
C GLU A 139 2.75 -20.14 -14.10
N TYR A 140 2.32 -20.03 -12.83
CA TYR A 140 2.48 -18.80 -12.05
C TYR A 140 3.66 -18.87 -11.09
N GLY A 141 4.39 -17.77 -11.00
CA GLY A 141 5.37 -17.53 -9.95
C GLY A 141 4.86 -16.49 -8.94
N ILE A 142 5.02 -16.78 -7.66
CA ILE A 142 4.65 -15.90 -6.55
C ILE A 142 5.94 -15.61 -5.78
N TYR A 143 6.40 -14.37 -5.83
CA TYR A 143 7.61 -13.98 -5.12
C TYR A 143 7.31 -13.47 -3.72
N SER A 144 8.20 -13.78 -2.79
CA SER A 144 8.20 -13.16 -1.47
C SER A 144 8.88 -11.79 -1.51
N TYR A 145 8.37 -10.87 -0.70
CA TYR A 145 9.05 -9.62 -0.39
C TYR A 145 8.99 -9.39 1.11
N LYS A 146 10.01 -8.74 1.66
CA LYS A 146 9.90 -8.23 3.02
C LYS A 146 8.98 -7.02 2.96
N ARG A 147 7.78 -7.14 3.52
CA ARG A 147 6.89 -5.98 3.70
C ARG A 147 7.62 -4.97 4.59
N MET A 148 7.52 -3.69 4.24
CA MET A 148 7.97 -2.61 5.11
C MET A 148 7.23 -2.74 6.45
N THR A 149 7.93 -2.51 7.55
CA THR A 149 7.23 -2.27 8.82
C THR A 149 6.32 -1.05 8.66
N PRO A 150 5.23 -0.91 9.44
CA PRO A 150 4.38 0.28 9.39
C PRO A 150 5.18 1.58 9.55
N TYR A 151 6.24 1.56 10.35
CA TYR A 151 7.18 2.69 10.47
C TYR A 151 8.00 2.94 9.19
N GLU A 152 8.55 1.91 8.56
CA GLU A 152 9.27 2.04 7.29
C GLU A 152 8.33 2.55 6.17
N GLU A 153 7.07 2.10 6.15
CA GLU A 153 6.04 2.57 5.22
C GLU A 153 5.72 4.05 5.47
N ALA A 154 5.49 4.43 6.73
CA ALA A 154 5.29 5.82 7.13
C ALA A 154 6.46 6.71 6.73
N GLN A 155 7.70 6.25 6.89
CA GLN A 155 8.88 7.01 6.50
C GLN A 155 9.03 7.15 4.98
N SER A 156 8.66 6.11 4.22
CA SER A 156 8.60 6.17 2.76
C SER A 156 7.55 7.19 2.28
N THR A 157 6.37 7.20 2.90
CA THR A 157 5.31 8.20 2.65
C THR A 157 5.81 9.61 2.97
N LEU A 158 6.37 9.83 4.16
CA LEU A 158 6.93 11.12 4.57
C LEU A 158 7.98 11.63 3.57
N ASN A 159 8.94 10.80 3.16
CA ASN A 159 9.96 11.20 2.20
C ASN A 159 9.37 11.61 0.84
N THR A 160 8.33 10.90 0.39
CA THR A 160 7.65 11.19 -0.89
C THR A 160 6.91 12.52 -0.85
N TYR A 161 6.15 12.75 0.23
CA TYR A 161 5.42 14.00 0.40
C TYR A 161 6.34 15.17 0.72
N GLN A 162 7.42 14.97 1.48
CA GLN A 162 8.44 15.99 1.72
C GLN A 162 9.09 16.47 0.42
N ALA A 163 9.44 15.56 -0.49
CA ALA A 163 9.99 15.95 -1.79
C ALA A 163 9.00 16.80 -2.62
N SER A 164 7.70 16.50 -2.54
CA SER A 164 6.66 17.28 -3.20
C SER A 164 6.46 18.65 -2.53
N TYR A 165 6.50 18.68 -1.20
CA TYR A 165 6.41 19.89 -0.39
C TYR A 165 7.58 20.84 -0.68
N ASP A 166 8.81 20.33 -0.68
CA ASP A 166 10.03 21.09 -0.99
C ASP A 166 9.99 21.65 -2.42
N ALA A 167 9.47 20.88 -3.38
CA ALA A 167 9.31 21.35 -4.76
C ALA A 167 8.31 22.52 -4.85
N ALA A 168 7.18 22.44 -4.14
CA ALA A 168 6.21 23.54 -4.09
C ALA A 168 6.78 24.77 -3.38
N GLU A 169 7.54 24.58 -2.31
CA GLU A 169 8.23 25.67 -1.59
C GLU A 169 9.25 26.39 -2.50
N GLU A 170 10.01 25.65 -3.31
CA GLU A 170 10.96 26.24 -4.26
C GLU A 170 10.26 27.05 -5.36
N GLU A 171 9.09 26.63 -5.83
CA GLU A 171 8.31 27.40 -6.80
C GLU A 171 7.65 28.64 -6.16
N LEU A 172 7.19 28.54 -4.92
CA LEU A 172 6.72 29.68 -4.12
C LEU A 172 7.80 30.77 -4.00
N LYS A 173 9.05 30.39 -3.69
CA LYS A 173 10.19 31.33 -3.61
C LYS A 173 10.48 32.05 -4.92
N LYS A 174 10.16 31.45 -6.07
CA LYS A 174 10.36 32.03 -7.42
C LYS A 174 9.17 32.87 -7.88
N ALA A 175 8.00 32.68 -7.28
CA ALA A 175 6.78 33.36 -7.68
C ALA A 175 6.89 34.88 -7.43
N THR A 176 6.43 35.66 -8.41
CA THR A 176 6.44 37.14 -8.34
C THR A 176 5.04 37.74 -8.36
N LEU A 177 4.01 36.92 -8.62
CA LEU A 177 2.60 37.31 -8.62
C LEU A 177 1.94 36.75 -7.37
N GLN A 178 1.19 37.59 -6.63
CA GLN A 178 0.49 37.17 -5.41
C GLN A 178 -0.39 35.94 -5.64
N SER A 179 -1.16 35.91 -6.74
CA SER A 179 -2.02 34.77 -7.06
C SER A 179 -1.24 33.45 -7.22
N ARG A 180 0.00 33.50 -7.70
CA ARG A 180 0.86 32.30 -7.78
C ARG A 180 1.40 31.90 -6.43
N MET A 181 1.72 32.87 -5.59
CA MET A 181 2.15 32.59 -4.21
C MET A 181 1.01 31.93 -3.43
N ASP A 182 -0.22 32.42 -3.60
CA ASP A 182 -1.42 31.85 -3.01
C ASP A 182 -1.67 30.41 -3.53
N ASP A 183 -1.56 30.18 -4.85
CA ASP A 183 -1.67 28.84 -5.45
C ASP A 183 -0.68 27.85 -4.81
N TYR A 184 0.60 28.22 -4.68
CA TYR A 184 1.63 27.34 -4.12
C TYR A 184 1.46 27.13 -2.60
N ALA A 185 1.05 28.15 -1.85
CA ALA A 185 0.77 28.01 -0.42
C ALA A 185 -0.40 27.04 -0.17
N MET A 186 -1.46 27.10 -0.97
CA MET A 186 -2.55 26.11 -0.92
C MET A 186 -2.07 24.72 -1.33
N GLN A 187 -1.25 24.61 -2.38
CA GLN A 187 -0.67 23.33 -2.79
C GLN A 187 0.16 22.68 -1.67
N MET A 188 0.98 23.46 -0.96
CA MET A 188 1.75 22.98 0.19
C MET A 188 0.85 22.44 1.29
N TYR A 189 -0.27 23.13 1.57
CA TYR A 189 -1.28 22.65 2.52
C TYR A 189 -1.90 21.33 2.06
N ASP A 190 -2.35 21.23 0.81
CA ASP A 190 -2.96 20.01 0.25
C ASP A 190 -2.01 18.81 0.28
N ILE A 191 -0.72 19.03 -0.02
CA ILE A 191 0.34 18.01 0.07
C ILE A 191 0.47 17.53 1.52
N SER A 192 0.56 18.46 2.48
CA SER A 192 0.70 18.12 3.90
C SER A 192 -0.53 17.39 4.46
N ASP A 193 -1.74 17.80 4.07
CA ASP A 193 -2.99 17.16 4.50
C ASP A 193 -3.14 15.75 3.91
N SER A 194 -2.75 15.56 2.65
CA SER A 194 -2.71 14.24 2.02
C SER A 194 -1.74 13.30 2.74
N CYS A 195 -0.53 13.79 3.06
CA CYS A 195 0.43 13.06 3.88
C CYS A 195 -0.15 12.68 5.24
N LEU A 196 -0.79 13.63 5.93
CA LEU A 196 -1.40 13.41 7.24
C LEU A 196 -2.43 12.29 7.20
N ASN A 197 -3.29 12.28 6.18
CA ASN A 197 -4.34 11.28 6.03
C ASN A 197 -3.78 9.87 5.76
N GLU A 198 -2.71 9.75 4.98
CA GLU A 198 -2.03 8.47 4.76
C GLU A 198 -1.37 7.94 6.04
N ILE A 199 -0.58 8.78 6.73
CA ILE A 199 0.06 8.39 8.00
C ILE A 199 -0.98 8.06 9.07
N TRP A 200 -2.08 8.81 9.13
CA TRP A 200 -3.20 8.54 10.04
C TRP A 200 -3.81 7.15 9.83
N ASN A 201 -3.99 6.74 8.56
CA ASN A 201 -4.45 5.40 8.25
C ASN A 201 -3.46 4.33 8.72
N LEU A 202 -2.16 4.54 8.52
CA LEU A 202 -1.14 3.61 9.03
C LEU A 202 -1.23 3.47 10.55
N VAL A 203 -1.32 4.59 11.29
CA VAL A 203 -1.51 4.58 12.75
C VAL A 203 -2.77 3.84 13.15
N LYS A 204 -3.90 4.09 12.49
CA LYS A 204 -5.20 3.47 12.80
C LYS A 204 -5.16 1.95 12.67
N TYR A 205 -4.55 1.44 11.61
CA TYR A 205 -4.60 0.01 11.29
C TYR A 205 -3.44 -0.79 11.88
N ASN A 206 -2.40 -0.12 12.40
CA ASN A 206 -1.20 -0.78 12.92
C ASN A 206 -0.91 -0.49 14.40
N THR A 207 -1.83 0.14 15.12
CA THR A 207 -1.76 0.29 16.58
C THR A 207 -2.93 -0.44 17.26
N SER A 208 -2.81 -0.73 18.56
CA SER A 208 -3.93 -1.32 19.30
C SER A 208 -5.09 -0.32 19.41
N GLU A 209 -6.32 -0.81 19.57
CA GLU A 209 -7.50 0.04 19.74
C GLU A 209 -7.35 1.02 20.93
N GLU A 210 -6.79 0.55 22.04
CA GLU A 210 -6.48 1.39 23.20
C GLU A 210 -5.51 2.52 22.81
N LYS A 211 -4.40 2.17 22.14
CA LYS A 211 -3.38 3.14 21.76
C LYS A 211 -3.90 4.14 20.73
N PHE A 212 -4.66 3.67 19.74
CA PHE A 212 -5.28 4.53 18.74
C PHE A 212 -6.23 5.56 19.36
N ASN A 213 -7.01 5.18 20.38
CA ASN A 213 -7.93 6.10 21.06
C ASN A 213 -7.18 7.21 21.85
N GLU A 214 -6.02 6.91 22.42
CA GLU A 214 -5.13 7.94 23.00
C GLU A 214 -4.67 8.93 21.92
N ILE A 215 -4.13 8.41 20.82
CA ILE A 215 -3.61 9.22 19.71
C ILE A 215 -4.73 10.06 19.07
N LEU A 216 -5.95 9.51 18.95
CA LEU A 216 -7.12 10.24 18.46
C LEU A 216 -7.49 11.44 19.34
N THR A 217 -7.32 11.32 20.65
CA THR A 217 -7.56 12.44 21.58
C THR A 217 -6.54 13.54 21.37
N GLU A 218 -5.26 13.18 21.22
CA GLU A 218 -4.19 14.14 20.88
C GLU A 218 -4.43 14.79 19.52
N GLN A 219 -4.81 14.00 18.51
CA GLN A 219 -5.05 14.49 17.15
C GLN A 219 -6.16 15.53 17.10
N ARG A 220 -7.27 15.32 17.83
CA ARG A 220 -8.37 16.29 17.91
C ARG A 220 -7.94 17.61 18.53
N LYS A 221 -7.12 17.54 19.60
CA LYS A 221 -6.57 18.74 20.22
C LYS A 221 -5.63 19.46 19.25
N TRP A 222 -4.73 18.73 18.62
CA TRP A 222 -3.80 19.30 17.65
C TRP A 222 -4.52 19.96 16.47
N ILE A 223 -5.61 19.37 15.94
CA ILE A 223 -6.42 19.99 14.88
C ILE A 223 -6.96 21.35 15.34
N ALA A 224 -7.53 21.43 16.54
CA ALA A 224 -8.05 22.68 17.10
C ALA A 224 -6.94 23.73 17.28
N ASP A 225 -5.76 23.31 17.76
CA ASP A 225 -4.61 24.19 17.94
C ASP A 225 -4.06 24.69 16.59
N LYS A 226 -4.00 23.82 15.55
CA LYS A 226 -3.63 24.19 14.17
C LYS A 226 -4.60 25.20 13.57
N GLU A 227 -5.90 24.95 13.66
CA GLU A 227 -6.93 25.86 13.14
C GLU A 227 -6.90 27.21 13.85
N ALA A 228 -6.68 27.22 15.17
CA ALA A 228 -6.52 28.46 15.92
C ALA A 228 -5.31 29.27 15.43
N ALA A 229 -4.16 28.62 15.20
CA ALA A 229 -2.96 29.29 14.69
C ALA A 229 -3.17 29.86 13.27
N GLY A 230 -3.85 29.13 12.38
CA GLY A 230 -4.20 29.61 11.05
C GLY A 230 -5.16 30.81 11.09
N ASN A 231 -6.18 30.76 11.95
CA ASN A 231 -7.17 31.83 12.11
C ASN A 231 -6.57 33.08 12.75
N GLU A 232 -5.64 32.94 13.70
CA GLU A 232 -4.96 34.08 14.33
C GLU A 232 -4.24 34.96 13.29
N ILE A 233 -3.63 34.34 12.27
CA ILE A 233 -2.98 35.07 11.16
C ILE A 233 -4.00 35.87 10.36
N LEU A 234 -5.18 35.28 10.08
CA LEU A 234 -6.26 35.95 9.36
C LEU A 234 -6.82 37.12 10.15
N ASP A 235 -6.96 36.99 11.47
CA ASP A 235 -7.49 38.05 12.34
C ASP A 235 -6.50 39.22 12.53
N GLN A 236 -5.19 38.97 12.43
CA GLN A 236 -4.14 39.98 12.62
C GLN A 236 -3.73 40.69 11.32
N ASN A 237 -4.10 40.15 10.16
CA ASN A 237 -3.68 40.65 8.86
C ASN A 237 -4.89 40.78 7.90
N ASP A 238 -5.35 42.02 7.67
CA ASP A 238 -6.40 42.32 6.67
C ASP A 238 -5.85 42.44 5.23
N GLY A 239 -4.57 42.08 5.02
CA GLY A 239 -3.86 42.20 3.75
C GLY A 239 -4.07 41.02 2.80
N SER A 240 -3.76 41.22 1.51
CA SER A 240 -3.86 40.18 0.49
C SER A 240 -2.95 38.96 0.71
N SER A 241 -2.00 39.00 1.65
CA SER A 241 -1.12 37.87 1.99
C SER A 241 -1.64 36.99 3.13
N ALA A 242 -2.66 37.42 3.87
CA ALA A 242 -3.08 36.73 5.09
C ALA A 242 -3.51 35.28 4.85
N GLN A 243 -4.20 35.02 3.75
CA GLN A 243 -4.60 33.67 3.34
C GLN A 243 -3.39 32.79 3.05
N MET A 244 -2.43 33.31 2.30
CA MET A 244 -1.17 32.62 2.02
C MET A 244 -0.41 32.31 3.31
N ASP A 245 -0.22 33.31 4.17
CA ASP A 245 0.50 33.16 5.44
C ASP A 245 -0.16 32.12 6.36
N SER A 246 -1.51 32.11 6.38
CA SER A 246 -2.31 31.11 7.11
C SER A 246 -2.12 29.70 6.54
N SER A 247 -2.22 29.52 5.21
CA SER A 247 -2.00 28.24 4.54
C SER A 247 -0.60 27.70 4.79
N LEU A 248 0.44 28.54 4.69
CA LEU A 248 1.82 28.14 4.97
C LEU A 248 1.99 27.70 6.41
N LYS A 249 1.41 28.42 7.37
CA LYS A 249 1.51 28.03 8.78
C LYS A 249 0.82 26.70 9.07
N MET A 250 -0.37 26.50 8.50
CA MET A 250 -1.09 25.24 8.67
C MET A 250 -0.38 24.07 7.98
N ALA A 251 0.27 24.31 6.84
CA ALA A 251 1.04 23.29 6.12
C ALA A 251 2.28 22.85 6.93
N GLU A 252 3.04 23.80 7.46
CA GLU A 252 4.20 23.55 8.34
C GLU A 252 3.81 22.68 9.54
N LEU A 253 2.80 23.12 10.31
CA LEU A 253 2.31 22.37 11.47
C LEU A 253 1.83 20.97 11.10
N THR A 254 1.22 20.83 9.92
CA THR A 254 0.72 19.53 9.43
C THR A 254 1.86 18.57 9.10
N MET A 255 2.94 19.05 8.47
CA MET A 255 4.13 18.23 8.22
C MET A 255 4.81 17.79 9.52
N GLU A 256 5.00 18.70 10.49
CA GLU A 256 5.51 18.36 11.83
C GLU A 256 4.67 17.26 12.48
N ARG A 257 3.34 17.37 12.38
CA ARG A 257 2.44 16.35 12.92
C ARG A 257 2.54 15.00 12.20
N CYS A 258 2.81 14.99 10.89
CA CYS A 258 3.03 13.73 10.17
C CYS A 258 4.25 12.98 10.73
N GLU A 259 5.33 13.68 11.06
CA GLU A 259 6.51 13.09 11.69
C GLU A 259 6.20 12.55 13.09
N GLU A 260 5.48 13.32 13.91
CA GLU A 260 5.04 12.87 15.25
C GLU A 260 4.14 11.63 15.19
N LEU A 261 3.24 11.55 14.20
CA LEU A 261 2.35 10.41 14.02
C LEU A 261 3.10 9.16 13.55
N ALA A 262 4.07 9.32 12.65
CA ALA A 262 4.92 8.21 12.20
C ALA A 262 5.71 7.59 13.38
N ASP A 263 6.12 8.41 14.35
CA ASP A 263 6.84 7.95 15.53
C ASP A 263 6.04 6.98 16.42
N TYR A 264 4.70 6.99 16.36
CA TYR A 264 3.86 6.00 17.05
C TYR A 264 3.94 4.59 16.45
N LEU A 265 4.53 4.44 15.27
CA LEU A 265 4.67 3.16 14.57
C LEU A 265 6.02 2.47 14.81
N LYS A 266 6.93 3.09 15.58
CA LYS A 266 8.22 2.52 16.00
C LYS A 266 8.05 1.33 16.95
#